data_AF-A0A368W8N6-F1
#
_entry.id   AF-A0A368W8N6-F1
#
_cell.length_a   1.000
_cell.length_b   1.000
_cell.length_c   1.000
_cell.angle_alpha   90.00
_cell.angle_beta   90.00
_cell.angle_gamma   90.00
#
_symmetry.space_group_name_H-M   'P 1'
#
loop_
_entity.id
_entity.type
_entity.pdbx_description
1 polymer ?
#
loop_
_entity_poly.entity_id
_entity_poly.type
_entity_poly.pdbx_seq_one_letter_code
_entity_poly.pdbx_strand_id
1 'polypeptide(L)'
;MMDHGANGNENEAGGDTKPSAGASDGFDAASGIPSGADAGNRAGTALNKIRTLEEALAVITDGTTLMYGGFGGIGTPPALTEGIVAKGVKDLILIGNDTGFPQIGIGPLVTLGRVAKVITSHIGSNPFAGKRMTEGSMEVVFYPQGTLAEKIRAGGVGLGGILVDVGVGTLMGEGRETVSVLGKTYLVEPALTAEVAIVHAKRADPYGNLVYDKSGRNFNPLVAMAGRITIAEADEIVPLGGLDPETIVTPGVFVDMVIPGKGVSWQWVWEKKHAAE
;
A
#
# COMPACT_ATOMS: atom_id res chain seq x y z
N MET A 1 74.65 -7.59 26.65
CA MET A 1 74.16 -8.51 27.69
C MET A 1 72.64 -8.40 27.63
N MET A 2 71.87 -9.27 26.95
CA MET A 2 71.71 -10.73 27.14
C MET A 2 71.59 -11.05 28.64
N ASP A 3 70.62 -11.78 29.18
CA ASP A 3 69.57 -12.67 28.66
C ASP A 3 68.72 -13.14 29.88
N HIS A 4 67.67 -13.91 29.59
CA HIS A 4 66.86 -14.85 30.39
C HIS A 4 65.45 -14.32 30.73
N GLY A 5 64.34 -14.92 30.29
CA GLY A 5 64.07 -16.27 29.76
C GLY A 5 62.76 -16.73 30.41
N ALA A 6 61.62 -16.67 29.70
CA ALA A 6 60.93 -17.78 29.03
C ALA A 6 60.18 -18.76 29.98
N ASN A 7 58.84 -18.77 29.83
CA ASN A 7 57.90 -19.91 29.83
C ASN A 7 56.50 -19.27 29.66
N GLY A 8 55.73 -19.47 28.60
CA GLY A 8 55.53 -20.69 27.81
C GLY A 8 54.25 -21.35 28.30
N ASN A 9 53.10 -21.05 27.69
CA ASN A 9 52.08 -22.07 27.48
C ASN A 9 51.16 -21.72 26.30
N GLU A 10 51.02 -22.73 25.46
CA GLU A 10 50.39 -22.77 24.15
C GLU A 10 48.86 -22.79 24.27
N ASN A 11 48.18 -22.33 23.22
CA ASN A 11 46.86 -22.83 22.84
C ASN A 11 46.59 -22.49 21.37
N GLU A 12 46.95 -23.42 20.49
CA GLU A 12 46.25 -23.64 19.22
C GLU A 12 45.37 -24.88 19.36
N ALA A 13 44.07 -24.75 19.11
CA ALA A 13 43.25 -25.81 18.55
C ALA A 13 42.01 -25.19 17.91
N GLY A 14 41.89 -25.39 16.60
CA GLY A 14 40.82 -24.86 15.77
C GLY A 14 39.43 -25.39 16.11
N GLY A 15 38.45 -24.63 15.67
CA GLY A 15 37.04 -24.92 15.77
C GLY A 15 36.25 -23.88 15.00
N ASP A 16 36.33 -23.97 13.68
CA ASP A 16 35.47 -23.23 12.74
C ASP A 16 34.01 -23.60 13.00
N THR A 17 33.28 -22.74 13.70
CA THR A 17 31.81 -22.77 13.70
C THR A 17 31.31 -21.37 13.38
N LYS A 18 31.05 -21.13 12.08
CA LYS A 18 30.21 -20.02 11.62
C LYS A 18 28.91 -20.02 12.45
N PRO A 19 28.51 -18.90 13.08
CA PRO A 19 27.12 -18.72 13.41
C PRO A 19 26.37 -18.65 12.08
N SER A 20 25.45 -19.58 11.87
CA SER A 20 24.47 -19.53 10.80
C SER A 20 23.74 -18.19 10.89
N ALA A 21 23.97 -17.30 9.93
CA ALA A 21 23.11 -16.16 9.71
C ALA A 21 21.72 -16.72 9.37
N GLY A 22 20.83 -16.70 10.35
CA GLY A 22 19.41 -16.79 10.07
C GLY A 22 19.06 -15.58 9.22
N ALA A 23 18.63 -15.82 7.99
CA ALA A 23 18.05 -14.79 7.14
C ALA A 23 16.79 -14.28 7.86
N SER A 24 16.91 -13.14 8.52
CA SER A 24 15.75 -12.34 8.90
C SER A 24 15.37 -11.54 7.65
N ASP A 25 14.40 -12.05 6.89
CA ASP A 25 13.68 -11.28 5.88
C ASP A 25 12.83 -10.23 6.62
N GLY A 26 13.51 -9.17 7.06
CA GLY A 26 12.95 -8.07 7.83
C GLY A 26 12.57 -6.93 6.89
N PHE A 27 11.26 -6.79 6.65
CA PHE A 27 10.69 -5.58 6.10
C PHE A 27 10.81 -4.46 7.15
N ASP A 28 11.67 -3.47 6.90
CA ASP A 28 11.78 -2.30 7.78
C ASP A 28 10.68 -1.28 7.42
N ALA A 29 9.59 -1.34 8.19
CA ALA A 29 8.41 -0.48 8.04
C ALA A 29 8.70 1.02 8.30
N ALA A 30 9.88 1.39 8.79
CA ALA A 30 10.28 2.78 8.99
C ALA A 30 10.88 3.42 7.72
N SER A 31 11.51 2.62 6.85
CA SER A 31 12.13 3.10 5.61
C SER A 31 11.28 2.86 4.36
N GLY A 32 10.37 1.87 4.37
CA GLY A 32 9.47 1.59 3.25
C GLY A 32 10.17 1.09 1.97
N ILE A 33 11.48 0.79 2.05
CA ILE A 33 12.29 0.33 0.92
C ILE A 33 12.46 -1.19 1.02
N PRO A 34 11.94 -1.98 0.06
CA PRO A 34 12.29 -3.39 -0.03
C PRO A 34 13.79 -3.52 -0.32
N SER A 35 14.48 -4.47 0.32
CA SER A 35 15.83 -4.85 -0.11
C SER A 35 15.76 -5.27 -1.59
N GLY A 36 16.68 -4.73 -2.40
CA GLY A 36 16.61 -4.76 -3.87
C GLY A 36 16.81 -6.12 -4.56
N ALA A 37 16.22 -7.19 -4.04
CA ALA A 37 16.41 -8.56 -4.54
C ALA A 37 15.15 -9.21 -5.16
N ASP A 38 13.96 -8.59 -5.10
CA ASP A 38 12.70 -9.28 -5.48
C ASP A 38 12.03 -8.79 -6.78
N ALA A 39 12.73 -7.95 -7.58
CA ALA A 39 12.27 -7.57 -8.92
C ALA A 39 12.43 -8.69 -9.98
N GLY A 40 12.95 -9.85 -9.57
CA GLY A 40 13.22 -10.98 -10.45
C GLY A 40 12.10 -12.02 -10.38
N ASN A 41 11.45 -12.25 -11.54
CA ASN A 41 10.61 -13.42 -11.85
C ASN A 41 9.08 -13.27 -11.68
N ARG A 42 8.46 -12.31 -12.38
CA ARG A 42 7.05 -12.45 -12.81
C ARG A 42 6.96 -13.51 -13.92
N ALA A 43 7.15 -14.78 -13.55
CA ALA A 43 7.08 -15.91 -14.48
C ALA A 43 5.64 -16.10 -14.99
N GLY A 44 5.46 -16.04 -16.31
CA GLY A 44 4.27 -16.51 -17.05
C GLY A 44 2.96 -15.78 -16.71
N THR A 45 2.69 -14.63 -17.32
CA THR A 45 1.40 -13.95 -17.17
C THR A 45 0.27 -14.83 -17.71
N ALA A 46 -0.51 -15.42 -16.81
CA ALA A 46 -1.75 -16.08 -17.18
C ALA A 46 -2.63 -15.09 -17.97
N LEU A 47 -3.10 -15.51 -19.15
CA LEU A 47 -4.02 -14.72 -19.97
C LEU A 47 -5.38 -14.49 -19.28
N ASN A 48 -5.68 -15.28 -18.24
CA ASN A 48 -6.88 -15.14 -17.43
C ASN A 48 -6.56 -15.01 -15.93
N LYS A 49 -6.75 -13.80 -15.42
CA LYS A 49 -6.52 -13.40 -14.04
C LYS A 49 -7.82 -13.27 -13.23
N ILE A 50 -8.95 -13.70 -13.79
CA ILE A 50 -10.22 -13.68 -13.07
C ILE A 50 -10.15 -14.67 -11.90
N ARG A 51 -10.50 -14.21 -10.70
CA ARG A 51 -10.51 -14.99 -9.46
C ARG A 51 -11.80 -14.75 -8.69
N THR A 52 -12.05 -15.63 -7.73
CA THR A 52 -13.10 -15.45 -6.73
C THR A 52 -12.66 -14.46 -5.64
N LEU A 53 -13.62 -13.91 -4.91
CA LEU A 53 -13.33 -13.08 -3.74
C LEU A 53 -12.55 -13.85 -2.67
N GLU A 54 -12.82 -15.14 -2.48
CA GLU A 54 -12.11 -15.99 -1.51
C GLU A 54 -10.62 -16.12 -1.84
N GLU A 55 -10.30 -16.45 -3.10
CA GLU A 55 -8.91 -16.52 -3.58
C GLU A 55 -8.20 -15.18 -3.44
N ALA A 56 -8.87 -14.08 -3.77
CA ALA A 56 -8.33 -12.72 -3.62
C ALA A 56 -8.05 -12.37 -2.15
N LEU A 57 -8.94 -12.74 -1.23
CA LEU A 57 -8.76 -12.48 0.20
C LEU A 57 -7.68 -13.36 0.83
N ALA A 58 -7.31 -14.50 0.23
CA ALA A 58 -6.35 -15.44 0.81
C ALA A 58 -4.99 -14.81 1.11
N VAL A 59 -4.53 -13.86 0.27
CA VAL A 59 -3.23 -13.18 0.40
C VAL A 59 -3.21 -12.03 1.40
N ILE A 60 -4.36 -11.65 1.96
CA ILE A 60 -4.47 -10.57 2.95
C ILE A 60 -4.58 -11.21 4.34
N THR A 61 -3.56 -11.06 5.16
CA THR A 61 -3.47 -11.66 6.50
C THR A 61 -3.28 -10.59 7.57
N ASP A 62 -3.20 -11.01 8.83
CA ASP A 62 -2.83 -10.08 9.91
C ASP A 62 -1.46 -9.45 9.62
N GLY A 63 -1.31 -8.16 9.93
CA GLY A 63 -0.05 -7.44 9.71
C GLY A 63 0.22 -7.01 8.27
N THR A 64 -0.62 -7.39 7.30
CA THR A 64 -0.39 -7.05 5.88
C THR A 64 -0.29 -5.54 5.67
N THR A 65 0.74 -5.12 4.93
CA THR A 65 0.80 -3.76 4.37
C THR A 65 -0.09 -3.69 3.14
N LEU A 66 -1.21 -2.99 3.28
CA LEU A 66 -2.28 -2.91 2.30
C LEU A 66 -2.41 -1.49 1.76
N MET A 67 -2.14 -1.31 0.47
CA MET A 67 -2.54 -0.11 -0.26
C MET A 67 -3.96 -0.25 -0.80
N TYR A 68 -4.71 0.84 -0.80
CA TYR A 68 -6.05 0.86 -1.37
C TYR A 68 -6.28 2.11 -2.22
N GLY A 69 -7.00 1.94 -3.32
CA GLY A 69 -7.58 3.06 -4.06
C GLY A 69 -8.80 3.66 -3.36
N GLY A 70 -9.10 4.90 -3.72
CA GLY A 70 -10.26 5.63 -3.21
C GLY A 70 -9.96 7.07 -2.80
N PHE A 71 -11.04 7.87 -2.77
CA PHE A 71 -11.06 9.22 -2.21
C PHE A 71 -12.40 9.42 -1.49
N GLY A 72 -12.39 9.50 -0.16
CA GLY A 72 -13.61 9.59 0.65
C GLY A 72 -14.58 8.42 0.41
N GLY A 73 -14.05 7.24 0.05
CA GLY A 73 -14.80 6.04 -0.34
C GLY A 73 -15.16 5.93 -1.83
N ILE A 74 -15.10 7.01 -2.61
CA ILE A 74 -15.33 6.96 -4.06
C ILE A 74 -14.14 6.27 -4.72
N GLY A 75 -14.39 5.19 -5.47
CA GLY A 75 -13.33 4.38 -6.09
C GLY A 75 -12.57 3.48 -5.11
N THR A 76 -13.11 3.23 -3.90
CA THR A 76 -12.64 2.15 -3.02
C THR A 76 -13.38 0.85 -3.40
N PRO A 77 -12.69 -0.32 -3.49
CA PRO A 77 -13.33 -1.58 -3.87
C PRO A 77 -14.22 -2.13 -2.73
N PRO A 78 -15.57 -2.09 -2.87
CA PRO A 78 -16.49 -2.39 -1.78
C PRO A 78 -16.44 -3.86 -1.35
N ALA A 79 -16.51 -4.81 -2.28
CA ALA A 79 -16.56 -6.23 -1.97
C ALA A 79 -15.25 -6.72 -1.33
N LEU A 80 -14.10 -6.20 -1.79
CA LEU A 80 -12.82 -6.46 -1.14
C LEU A 80 -12.80 -5.92 0.29
N THR A 81 -13.24 -4.68 0.50
CA THR A 81 -13.21 -4.07 1.83
C THR A 81 -14.12 -4.81 2.81
N GLU A 82 -15.35 -5.13 2.40
CA GLU A 82 -16.29 -5.94 3.19
C GLU A 82 -15.73 -7.33 3.46
N GLY A 83 -15.11 -7.96 2.46
CA GLY A 83 -14.48 -9.27 2.57
C GLY A 83 -13.36 -9.29 3.60
N ILE A 84 -12.51 -8.26 3.62
CA ILE A 84 -11.42 -8.10 4.60
C ILE A 84 -12.01 -7.93 6.01
N VAL A 85 -13.04 -7.10 6.17
CA VAL A 85 -13.75 -6.92 7.45
C VAL A 85 -14.33 -8.25 7.93
N ALA A 86 -15.01 -8.99 7.05
CA ALA A 86 -15.64 -10.27 7.37
C ALA A 86 -14.61 -11.36 7.70
N LYS A 87 -13.45 -11.37 7.01
CA LYS A 87 -12.32 -12.27 7.32
C LYS A 87 -11.74 -12.00 8.71
N GLY A 88 -11.92 -10.79 9.24
CA GLY A 88 -11.56 -10.44 10.61
C GLY A 88 -10.06 -10.23 10.83
N VAL A 89 -9.31 -9.96 9.75
CA VAL A 89 -7.88 -9.65 9.82
C VAL A 89 -7.64 -8.42 10.70
N LYS A 90 -6.47 -8.35 11.33
CA LYS A 90 -6.08 -7.30 12.28
C LYS A 90 -4.65 -6.84 12.04
N ASP A 91 -4.25 -5.82 12.78
CA ASP A 91 -2.90 -5.26 12.78
C ASP A 91 -2.43 -4.78 11.39
N LEU A 92 -3.37 -4.43 10.50
CA LEU A 92 -3.06 -3.99 9.14
C LEU A 92 -2.27 -2.68 9.15
N ILE A 93 -1.39 -2.54 8.16
CA ILE A 93 -0.71 -1.28 7.84
C ILE A 93 -1.36 -0.73 6.57
N LEU A 94 -2.18 0.31 6.71
CA LEU A 94 -2.93 0.90 5.60
C LEU A 94 -2.17 2.04 4.95
N ILE A 95 -2.17 2.08 3.61
CA ILE A 95 -1.62 3.20 2.84
C ILE A 95 -2.67 3.66 1.82
N GLY A 96 -3.10 4.91 1.92
CA GLY A 96 -4.07 5.48 0.99
C GLY A 96 -4.48 6.89 1.34
N ASN A 97 -5.29 7.50 0.47
CA ASN A 97 -5.58 8.94 0.51
C ASN A 97 -6.16 9.41 1.86
N ASP A 98 -7.14 8.66 2.38
CA ASP A 98 -7.89 9.00 3.58
C ASP A 98 -8.51 7.78 4.27
N THR A 99 -8.85 7.89 5.56
CA THR A 99 -9.45 6.80 6.35
C THR A 99 -10.96 6.61 6.14
N GLY A 100 -11.52 7.13 5.05
CA GLY A 100 -12.93 7.03 4.70
C GLY A 100 -13.86 7.66 5.75
N PHE A 101 -15.06 7.09 5.87
CA PHE A 101 -16.00 7.36 6.96
C PHE A 101 -16.22 6.08 7.76
N PRO A 102 -16.78 6.12 8.98
CA PRO A 102 -16.88 4.93 9.83
C PRO A 102 -17.49 3.69 9.17
N GLN A 103 -18.37 3.88 8.18
CA GLN A 103 -19.05 2.81 7.44
C GLN A 103 -18.81 2.84 5.92
N ILE A 104 -17.90 3.69 5.42
CA ILE A 104 -17.71 3.92 3.96
C ILE A 104 -16.24 3.79 3.59
N GLY A 105 -15.98 3.14 2.46
CA GLY A 105 -14.63 2.89 1.96
C GLY A 105 -13.84 2.03 2.94
N ILE A 106 -12.57 2.36 3.18
CA ILE A 106 -11.70 1.62 4.11
C ILE A 106 -12.05 1.82 5.60
N GLY A 107 -12.91 2.80 5.90
CA GLY A 107 -13.15 3.25 7.27
C GLY A 107 -13.67 2.21 8.27
N PRO A 108 -14.48 1.19 7.88
CA PRO A 108 -14.87 0.11 8.78
C PRO A 108 -13.68 -0.60 9.43
N LEU A 109 -12.57 -0.82 8.72
CA LEU A 109 -11.37 -1.45 9.28
C LEU A 109 -10.77 -0.61 10.41
N VAL A 110 -10.72 0.72 10.22
CA VAL A 110 -10.24 1.67 11.23
C VAL A 110 -11.20 1.71 12.43
N THR A 111 -12.50 1.80 12.16
CA THR A 111 -13.53 1.85 13.20
C THR A 111 -13.53 0.60 14.07
N LEU A 112 -13.41 -0.58 13.46
CA LEU A 112 -13.36 -1.88 14.14
C LEU A 112 -12.01 -2.19 14.79
N GLY A 113 -11.01 -1.29 14.69
CA GLY A 113 -9.71 -1.46 15.34
C GLY A 113 -8.86 -2.55 14.69
N ARG A 114 -8.95 -2.70 13.36
CA ARG A 114 -8.19 -3.69 12.59
C ARG A 114 -6.85 -3.18 12.05
N VAL A 115 -6.51 -1.94 12.37
CA VAL A 115 -5.40 -1.19 11.76
C VAL A 115 -4.43 -0.76 12.84
N ALA A 116 -3.18 -1.20 12.72
CA ALA A 116 -2.09 -0.82 13.62
C ALA A 116 -1.43 0.49 13.18
N LYS A 117 -1.37 0.75 11.87
CA LYS A 117 -0.75 1.95 11.29
C LYS A 117 -1.49 2.42 10.04
N VAL A 118 -1.58 3.74 9.85
CA VAL A 118 -2.04 4.33 8.61
C VAL A 118 -1.07 5.40 8.10
N ILE A 119 -0.72 5.30 6.81
CA ILE A 119 0.04 6.30 6.07
C ILE A 119 -0.92 7.00 5.11
N THR A 120 -1.20 8.27 5.35
CA THR A 120 -2.33 8.95 4.69
C THR A 120 -2.14 10.46 4.59
N SER A 121 -3.03 11.11 3.85
CA SER A 121 -3.08 12.57 3.76
C SER A 121 -4.14 13.20 4.66
N HIS A 122 -5.16 12.44 5.04
CA HIS A 122 -6.31 12.98 5.76
C HIS A 122 -7.04 11.92 6.59
N ILE A 123 -7.47 12.29 7.80
CA ILE A 123 -8.27 11.40 8.67
C ILE A 123 -9.58 12.02 9.17
N GLY A 124 -9.85 13.29 8.86
CA GLY A 124 -10.89 14.09 9.52
C GLY A 124 -12.31 13.56 9.34
N SER A 125 -12.58 12.79 8.28
CA SER A 125 -13.89 12.21 7.98
C SER A 125 -14.22 10.97 8.83
N ASN A 126 -13.23 10.38 9.49
CA ASN A 126 -13.39 9.23 10.37
C ASN A 126 -12.98 9.57 11.81
N PRO A 127 -13.92 9.92 12.70
CA PRO A 127 -13.60 10.32 14.08
C PRO A 127 -12.88 9.22 14.88
N PHE A 128 -13.05 7.94 14.51
CA PHE A 128 -12.35 6.83 15.14
C PHE A 128 -10.84 6.85 14.84
N ALA A 129 -10.43 7.35 13.67
CA ALA A 129 -9.01 7.49 13.35
C ALA A 129 -8.32 8.49 14.31
N GLY A 130 -8.92 9.67 14.51
CA GLY A 130 -8.40 10.69 15.43
C GLY A 130 -8.39 10.21 16.89
N LYS A 131 -9.45 9.51 17.32
CA LYS A 131 -9.50 8.89 18.64
C LYS A 131 -8.34 7.90 18.85
N ARG A 132 -8.14 6.97 17.91
CA ARG A 132 -7.10 5.94 18.00
C ARG A 132 -5.68 6.50 17.96
N MET A 133 -5.46 7.53 17.14
CA MET A 133 -4.20 8.28 17.12
C MET A 133 -3.91 8.91 18.49
N THR A 134 -4.91 9.55 19.10
CA THR A 134 -4.76 10.22 20.40
C THR A 134 -4.53 9.24 21.55
N GLU A 135 -5.19 8.07 21.48
CA GLU A 135 -5.04 6.98 22.46
C GLU A 135 -3.75 6.15 22.24
N GLY A 136 -3.02 6.37 21.14
CA GLY A 136 -1.83 5.59 20.79
C GLY A 136 -2.11 4.15 20.35
N SER A 137 -3.37 3.81 20.05
CA SER A 137 -3.76 2.46 19.60
C SER A 137 -3.62 2.23 18.10
N MET A 138 -3.35 3.29 17.33
CA MET A 138 -3.03 3.24 15.90
C MET A 138 -2.03 4.35 15.57
N GLU A 139 -0.90 3.99 14.94
CA GLU A 139 0.06 4.97 14.43
C GLU A 139 -0.52 5.70 13.21
N VAL A 140 -0.31 7.01 13.12
CA VAL A 140 -0.70 7.81 11.94
C VAL A 140 0.50 8.57 11.42
N VAL A 141 0.83 8.32 10.15
CA VAL A 141 1.88 9.05 9.42
C VAL A 141 1.22 9.92 8.36
N PHE A 142 1.43 11.24 8.48
CA PHE A 142 0.89 12.20 7.53
C PHE A 142 1.90 12.57 6.44
N TYR A 143 1.39 12.60 5.21
CA TYR A 143 2.04 13.22 4.08
C TYR A 143 1.09 14.18 3.37
N PRO A 144 1.57 15.33 2.85
CA PRO A 144 0.82 16.10 1.88
C PRO A 144 0.32 15.20 0.74
N GLN A 145 -0.92 15.36 0.30
CA GLN A 145 -1.56 14.44 -0.64
C GLN A 145 -0.74 14.22 -1.93
N GLY A 146 -0.17 15.29 -2.49
CA GLY A 146 0.70 15.21 -3.66
C GLY A 146 1.98 14.43 -3.39
N THR A 147 2.62 14.64 -2.24
CA THR A 147 3.79 13.87 -1.79
C THR A 147 3.44 12.40 -1.62
N LEU A 148 2.31 12.07 -0.99
CA LEU A 148 1.84 10.70 -0.83
C LEU A 148 1.66 10.00 -2.18
N ALA A 149 0.94 10.64 -3.10
CA ALA A 149 0.70 10.13 -4.45
C ALA A 149 2.02 9.87 -5.18
N GLU A 150 2.97 10.79 -5.09
CA GLU A 150 4.25 10.69 -5.78
C GLU A 150 5.18 9.65 -5.14
N LYS A 151 5.14 9.46 -3.81
CA LYS A 151 5.84 8.37 -3.11
C LYS A 151 5.35 7.00 -3.57
N ILE A 152 4.02 6.83 -3.71
CA ILE A 152 3.41 5.60 -4.23
C ILE A 152 3.81 5.38 -5.70
N ARG A 153 3.71 6.42 -6.54
CA ARG A 153 4.12 6.35 -7.95
C ARG A 153 5.58 5.94 -8.07
N ALA A 154 6.47 6.55 -7.27
CA ALA A 154 7.90 6.24 -7.25
C ALA A 154 8.17 4.77 -6.94
N GLY A 155 7.47 4.20 -5.94
CA GLY A 155 7.58 2.78 -5.61
C GLY A 155 7.13 1.88 -6.75
N GLY A 156 6.01 2.20 -7.39
CA GLY A 156 5.48 1.43 -8.52
C GLY A 156 6.33 1.45 -9.79
N VAL A 157 7.28 2.38 -9.92
CA VAL A 157 8.20 2.45 -11.06
C VAL A 157 9.67 2.20 -10.68
N GLY A 158 9.94 1.75 -9.46
CA GLY A 158 11.28 1.35 -9.01
C GLY A 158 12.24 2.50 -8.68
N LEU A 159 11.73 3.69 -8.34
CA LEU A 159 12.56 4.76 -7.78
C LEU A 159 12.72 4.55 -6.28
N GLY A 160 13.92 4.80 -5.75
CA GLY A 160 14.18 4.68 -4.29
C GLY A 160 13.55 5.80 -3.45
N GLY A 161 13.19 6.91 -4.06
CA GLY A 161 12.60 8.06 -3.39
C GLY A 161 12.37 9.24 -4.35
N ILE A 162 11.89 10.34 -3.79
CA ILE A 162 11.52 11.56 -4.52
C ILE A 162 12.06 12.78 -3.79
N LEU A 163 12.26 13.87 -4.54
CA LEU A 163 12.62 15.17 -3.99
C LEU A 163 11.39 16.07 -4.06
N VAL A 164 10.91 16.56 -2.91
CA VAL A 164 9.71 17.41 -2.83
C VAL A 164 9.99 18.68 -2.08
N ASP A 165 9.47 19.80 -2.57
CA ASP A 165 9.56 21.10 -1.90
C ASP A 165 8.39 21.32 -0.92
N VAL A 166 7.31 20.55 -1.07
CA VAL A 166 6.13 20.61 -0.20
C VAL A 166 6.51 20.14 1.22
N GLY A 167 6.37 21.05 2.19
CA GLY A 167 6.66 20.81 3.60
C GLY A 167 7.98 21.40 4.08
N VAL A 168 8.85 21.87 3.18
CA VAL A 168 10.08 22.59 3.55
C VAL A 168 9.72 23.83 4.40
N GLY A 169 10.39 23.97 5.56
CA GLY A 169 10.14 25.08 6.49
C GLY A 169 8.83 24.98 7.27
N THR A 170 8.17 23.82 7.27
CA THR A 170 6.96 23.55 8.06
C THR A 170 7.24 22.46 9.10
N LEU A 171 6.35 22.31 10.09
CA LEU A 171 6.40 21.21 11.07
C LEU A 171 6.46 19.81 10.41
N MET A 172 5.91 19.65 9.20
CA MET A 172 5.98 18.36 8.48
C MET A 172 7.36 18.05 7.92
N GLY A 173 8.18 19.08 7.66
CA GLY A 173 9.55 18.91 7.16
C GLY A 173 10.61 18.91 8.26
N GLU A 174 10.25 19.26 9.49
CA GLU A 174 11.19 19.27 10.62
C GLU A 174 11.73 17.86 10.90
N GLY A 175 13.05 17.76 11.04
CA GLY A 175 13.75 16.49 11.28
C GLY A 175 13.85 15.56 10.06
N ARG A 176 13.30 15.95 8.90
CA ARG A 176 13.43 15.17 7.66
C ARG A 176 14.71 15.52 6.91
N GLU A 177 15.22 14.54 6.17
CA GLU A 177 16.40 14.71 5.32
C GLU A 177 16.12 15.72 4.20
N THR A 178 17.11 16.56 3.89
CA THR A 178 17.01 17.56 2.83
C THR A 178 18.22 17.56 1.91
N VAL A 179 18.01 17.98 0.67
CA VAL A 179 19.06 18.15 -0.34
C VAL A 179 18.86 19.45 -1.10
N SER A 180 19.95 20.07 -1.53
CA SER A 180 19.92 21.23 -2.43
C SER A 180 20.14 20.78 -3.87
N VAL A 181 19.20 21.11 -4.75
CA VAL A 181 19.29 20.85 -6.20
C VAL A 181 19.06 22.18 -6.92
N LEU A 182 20.04 22.59 -7.73
CA LEU A 182 19.99 23.84 -8.49
C LEU A 182 19.66 25.08 -7.63
N GLY A 183 20.19 25.10 -6.39
CA GLY A 183 19.99 26.20 -5.45
C GLY A 183 18.63 26.21 -4.73
N LYS A 184 17.78 25.19 -4.93
CA LYS A 184 16.52 25.02 -4.20
C LYS A 184 16.61 23.83 -3.25
N THR A 185 16.09 23.99 -2.03
CA THR A 185 16.02 22.92 -1.02
C THR A 185 14.79 22.05 -1.23
N TYR A 186 14.98 20.74 -1.11
CA TYR A 186 13.94 19.72 -1.18
C TYR A 186 14.04 18.79 0.03
N LEU A 187 12.90 18.26 0.47
CA LEU A 187 12.85 17.08 1.34
C LEU A 187 13.15 15.84 0.51
N VAL A 188 13.91 14.91 1.10
CA VAL A 188 14.14 13.56 0.54
C VAL A 188 13.08 12.62 1.12
N GLU A 189 12.20 12.09 0.27
CA GLU A 189 11.09 11.25 0.68
C GLU A 189 11.24 9.85 0.09
N PRO A 190 11.24 8.77 0.90
CA PRO A 190 11.35 7.41 0.37
C PRO A 190 10.11 7.03 -0.44
N ALA A 191 10.29 6.15 -1.41
CA ALA A 191 9.18 5.55 -2.13
C ALA A 191 8.31 4.69 -1.20
N LEU A 192 7.06 4.45 -1.60
CA LEU A 192 6.14 3.56 -0.89
C LEU A 192 5.73 2.41 -1.79
N THR A 193 5.82 1.20 -1.24
CA THR A 193 5.26 -0.04 -1.82
C THR A 193 4.42 -0.75 -0.77
N ALA A 194 3.59 -1.69 -1.20
CA ALA A 194 2.78 -2.53 -0.31
C ALA A 194 2.85 -4.00 -0.71
N GLU A 195 2.54 -4.88 0.23
CA GLU A 195 2.45 -6.31 -0.06
C GLU A 195 1.22 -6.62 -0.91
N VAL A 196 0.10 -5.96 -0.61
CA VAL A 196 -1.15 -6.08 -1.36
C VAL A 196 -1.66 -4.69 -1.72
N ALA A 197 -2.12 -4.53 -2.96
CA ALA A 197 -2.84 -3.37 -3.45
C ALA A 197 -4.27 -3.80 -3.86
N ILE A 198 -5.28 -3.12 -3.33
CA ILE A 198 -6.68 -3.30 -3.75
C ILE A 198 -7.19 -2.07 -4.50
N VAL A 199 -7.75 -2.28 -5.69
CA VAL A 199 -8.21 -1.19 -6.55
C VAL A 199 -9.62 -1.45 -7.07
N HIS A 200 -10.37 -0.37 -7.32
CA HIS A 200 -11.65 -0.40 -8.01
C HIS A 200 -11.52 0.09 -9.44
N ALA A 201 -12.16 -0.59 -10.39
CA ALA A 201 -12.22 -0.20 -11.79
C ALA A 201 -13.66 -0.18 -12.30
N LYS A 202 -13.93 0.67 -13.29
CA LYS A 202 -15.23 0.67 -13.98
C LYS A 202 -15.36 -0.55 -14.87
N ARG A 203 -14.31 -0.85 -15.64
CA ARG A 203 -14.26 -2.02 -16.52
C ARG A 203 -12.88 -2.67 -16.42
N ALA A 204 -12.85 -3.98 -16.50
CA ALA A 204 -11.62 -4.76 -16.63
C ALA A 204 -11.75 -5.81 -17.74
N ASP A 205 -10.63 -6.31 -18.25
CA ASP A 205 -10.57 -7.51 -19.07
C ASP A 205 -9.87 -8.67 -18.31
N PRO A 206 -9.85 -9.92 -18.85
CA PRO A 206 -9.24 -11.05 -18.16
C PRO A 206 -7.71 -10.95 -18.03
N TYR A 207 -7.06 -10.08 -18.79
CA TYR A 207 -5.63 -9.81 -18.67
C TYR A 207 -5.31 -8.81 -17.55
N GLY A 208 -6.32 -8.08 -17.07
CA GLY A 208 -6.23 -7.11 -15.98
C GLY A 208 -6.11 -5.67 -16.47
N ASN A 209 -6.36 -5.36 -17.74
CA ASN A 209 -6.41 -3.97 -18.19
C ASN A 209 -7.59 -3.25 -17.55
N LEU A 210 -7.39 -2.05 -17.02
CA LEU A 210 -8.42 -1.33 -16.25
C LEU A 210 -8.78 0.02 -16.89
N VAL A 211 -10.08 0.30 -16.90
CA VAL A 211 -10.68 1.61 -17.21
C VAL A 211 -11.45 2.10 -15.99
N TYR A 212 -11.41 3.41 -15.72
CA TYR A 212 -12.03 4.03 -14.54
C TYR A 212 -13.12 5.02 -14.96
N ASP A 213 -14.07 5.30 -14.06
CA ASP A 213 -15.10 6.32 -14.28
C ASP A 213 -14.79 7.58 -13.46
N LYS A 214 -14.52 8.70 -14.17
CA LYS A 214 -14.38 10.05 -13.61
C LYS A 214 -13.50 10.08 -12.34
N SER A 215 -14.05 10.57 -11.22
CA SER A 215 -13.36 10.72 -9.93
C SER A 215 -13.16 9.39 -9.19
N GLY A 216 -13.78 8.30 -9.65
CA GLY A 216 -13.49 6.94 -9.17
C GLY A 216 -12.09 6.46 -9.53
N ARG A 217 -11.37 7.18 -10.42
CA ARG A 217 -9.98 6.87 -10.77
C ARG A 217 -9.01 7.15 -9.61
N ASN A 218 -8.97 8.39 -9.10
CA ASN A 218 -8.12 8.86 -8.00
C ASN A 218 -6.76 8.12 -7.84
N PHE A 219 -6.54 7.43 -6.71
CA PHE A 219 -5.31 6.72 -6.36
C PHE A 219 -5.18 5.34 -7.01
N ASN A 220 -6.25 4.79 -7.59
CA ASN A 220 -6.28 3.42 -8.09
C ASN A 220 -5.12 3.08 -9.06
N PRO A 221 -4.82 3.89 -10.09
CA PRO A 221 -3.69 3.58 -10.99
C PRO A 221 -2.33 3.59 -10.28
N LEU A 222 -2.15 4.48 -9.30
CA LEU A 222 -0.88 4.61 -8.57
C LEU A 222 -0.66 3.39 -7.66
N VAL A 223 -1.69 3.06 -6.90
CA VAL A 223 -1.69 1.91 -5.98
C VAL A 223 -1.52 0.60 -6.73
N ALA A 224 -2.16 0.43 -7.90
CA ALA A 224 -2.02 -0.78 -8.72
C ALA A 224 -0.56 -1.07 -9.11
N MET A 225 0.24 -0.03 -9.36
CA MET A 225 1.65 -0.21 -9.72
C MET A 225 2.53 -0.54 -8.51
N ALA A 226 2.14 -0.12 -7.31
CA ALA A 226 2.97 -0.15 -6.11
C ALA A 226 2.72 -1.35 -5.17
N GLY A 227 1.74 -2.21 -5.51
CA GLY A 227 1.52 -3.48 -4.83
C GLY A 227 2.42 -4.60 -5.36
N ARG A 228 2.92 -5.45 -4.47
CA ARG A 228 3.54 -6.72 -4.85
C ARG A 228 2.51 -7.70 -5.43
N ILE A 229 1.29 -7.70 -4.86
CA ILE A 229 0.11 -8.36 -5.42
C ILE A 229 -1.00 -7.32 -5.59
N THR A 230 -1.50 -7.13 -6.81
CA THR A 230 -2.59 -6.20 -7.10
C THR A 230 -3.87 -6.93 -7.46
N ILE A 231 -4.93 -6.58 -6.72
CA ILE A 231 -6.27 -7.14 -6.88
C ILE A 231 -7.22 -6.03 -7.34
N ALA A 232 -7.80 -6.19 -8.52
CA ALA A 232 -8.76 -5.26 -9.09
C ALA A 232 -10.19 -5.80 -8.94
N GLU A 233 -11.05 -5.05 -8.25
CA GLU A 233 -12.49 -5.24 -8.29
C GLU A 233 -13.08 -4.38 -9.42
N ALA A 234 -13.80 -4.99 -10.36
CA ALA A 234 -14.36 -4.28 -11.51
C ALA A 234 -15.88 -4.37 -11.58
N ASP A 235 -16.57 -3.25 -11.84
CA ASP A 235 -18.03 -3.26 -12.02
C ASP A 235 -18.46 -4.17 -13.20
N GLU A 236 -17.65 -4.19 -14.26
CA GLU A 236 -17.88 -4.99 -15.46
C GLU A 236 -16.57 -5.64 -15.89
N ILE A 237 -16.59 -6.96 -16.12
CA ILE A 237 -15.48 -7.67 -16.75
C ILE A 237 -15.89 -8.00 -18.18
N VAL A 238 -15.21 -7.41 -19.15
CA VAL A 238 -15.47 -7.63 -20.58
C VAL A 238 -14.53 -8.66 -21.17
N PRO A 239 -14.85 -9.29 -22.32
CA PRO A 239 -13.92 -10.19 -23.00
C PRO A 239 -12.60 -9.49 -23.37
N LEU A 240 -11.53 -10.27 -23.51
CA LEU A 240 -10.24 -9.77 -24.00
C LEU A 240 -10.43 -9.12 -25.39
N GLY A 241 -9.90 -7.90 -25.57
CA GLY A 241 -10.13 -7.08 -26.76
C GLY A 241 -11.45 -6.27 -26.73
N GLY A 242 -12.26 -6.40 -25.69
CA GLY A 242 -13.48 -5.60 -25.47
C GLY A 242 -13.23 -4.20 -24.89
N LEU A 243 -11.98 -3.89 -24.54
CA LEU A 243 -11.52 -2.55 -24.17
C LEU A 243 -10.73 -1.95 -25.34
N ASP A 244 -11.01 -0.69 -25.66
CA ASP A 244 -10.20 0.08 -26.61
C ASP A 244 -8.82 0.33 -25.98
N PRO A 245 -7.72 -0.09 -26.62
CA PRO A 245 -6.36 0.13 -26.10
C PRO A 245 -6.06 1.57 -25.71
N GLU A 246 -6.60 2.57 -26.41
CA GLU A 246 -6.35 3.99 -26.13
C GLU A 246 -7.11 4.50 -24.89
N THR A 247 -8.05 3.71 -24.36
CA THR A 247 -8.81 4.03 -23.15
C THR A 247 -8.28 3.34 -21.90
N ILE A 248 -7.37 2.37 -22.06
CA ILE A 248 -6.77 1.62 -20.96
C ILE A 248 -5.90 2.58 -20.14
N VAL A 249 -6.23 2.72 -18.86
CA VAL A 249 -5.51 3.61 -17.95
C VAL A 249 -4.43 2.84 -17.19
N THR A 250 -4.79 1.67 -16.66
CA THR A 250 -3.84 0.80 -15.95
C THR A 250 -3.66 -0.45 -16.79
N PRO A 251 -2.48 -0.63 -17.41
CA PRO A 251 -2.18 -1.84 -18.16
C PRO A 251 -2.20 -3.08 -17.25
N GLY A 252 -2.69 -4.19 -17.77
CA GLY A 252 -2.87 -5.42 -16.99
C GLY A 252 -1.58 -6.03 -16.45
N VAL A 253 -0.41 -5.56 -16.87
CA VAL A 253 0.89 -5.96 -16.27
C VAL A 253 1.00 -5.60 -14.78
N PHE A 254 0.23 -4.61 -14.31
CA PHE A 254 0.21 -4.19 -12.91
C PHE A 254 -0.88 -4.89 -12.09
N VAL A 255 -1.64 -5.81 -12.68
CA VAL A 255 -2.76 -6.49 -12.03
C VAL A 255 -2.51 -7.98 -12.02
N ASP A 256 -2.64 -8.60 -10.84
CA ASP A 256 -2.45 -10.04 -10.64
C ASP A 256 -3.76 -10.80 -10.58
N MET A 257 -4.81 -10.17 -10.04
CA MET A 257 -6.15 -10.75 -9.90
C MET A 257 -7.23 -9.75 -10.28
N VAL A 258 -8.25 -10.21 -10.99
CA VAL A 258 -9.47 -9.45 -11.29
C VAL A 258 -10.65 -10.18 -10.65
N ILE A 259 -11.49 -9.48 -9.90
CA ILE A 259 -12.72 -10.03 -9.33
C ILE A 259 -13.94 -9.21 -9.77
N PRO A 260 -15.12 -9.84 -9.90
CA PRO A 260 -16.34 -9.10 -10.18
C PRO A 260 -16.77 -8.28 -8.95
N GLY A 261 -17.07 -7.00 -9.18
CA GLY A 261 -17.66 -6.13 -8.17
C GLY A 261 -19.11 -6.49 -7.89
N LYS A 262 -19.58 -6.16 -6.68
CA LYS A 262 -21.00 -6.33 -6.27
C LYS A 262 -21.75 -5.00 -6.21
N GLY A 263 -21.09 -3.90 -6.61
CA GLY A 263 -21.58 -2.56 -6.39
C GLY A 263 -21.38 -2.10 -4.95
N VAL A 264 -21.83 -0.88 -4.66
CA VAL A 264 -21.71 -0.25 -3.35
C VAL A 264 -22.88 -0.67 -2.47
N SER A 265 -22.59 -1.15 -1.26
CA SER A 265 -23.61 -1.51 -0.26
C SER A 265 -23.83 -0.43 0.82
N TRP A 266 -22.95 0.58 0.88
CA TRP A 266 -23.03 1.64 1.89
C TRP A 266 -23.89 2.82 1.43
N GLN A 267 -24.54 3.46 2.40
CA GLN A 267 -25.30 4.69 2.19
C GLN A 267 -24.41 5.91 2.42
N TRP A 268 -24.45 6.89 1.52
CA TRP A 268 -23.66 8.10 1.70
C TRP A 268 -24.23 8.99 2.81
N VAL A 269 -23.36 9.69 3.53
CA VAL A 269 -23.77 10.60 4.63
C VAL A 269 -24.68 11.73 4.12
N TRP A 270 -24.57 12.10 2.86
CA TRP A 270 -25.40 13.11 2.19
C TRP A 270 -26.57 12.53 1.38
N GLU A 271 -26.71 11.20 1.33
CA GLU A 271 -27.82 10.55 0.62
C GLU A 271 -29.09 10.76 1.43
N LYS A 272 -29.97 11.63 0.92
CA LYS A 272 -31.27 11.86 1.56
C LYS A 272 -32.00 10.53 1.64
N LYS A 273 -32.42 10.12 2.84
CA LYS A 273 -33.47 9.11 2.97
C LYS A 273 -34.69 9.67 2.28
N HIS A 274 -35.05 9.12 1.12
CA HIS A 274 -36.38 9.33 0.60
C HIS A 274 -37.35 8.81 1.67
N ALA A 275 -38.13 9.70 2.26
CA ALA A 275 -39.23 9.28 3.11
C ALA A 275 -40.12 8.38 2.23
N ALA A 276 -40.41 7.16 2.68
CA ALA A 276 -41.43 6.35 2.05
C ALA A 276 -42.74 7.16 2.10
N GLU A 277 -43.33 7.40 0.92
CA GLU A 277 -44.68 7.97 0.78
C GLU A 277 -45.75 7.01 1.34
#